data_AF-A0A377IW93-F1
#
_entry.id   AF-A0A377IW93-F1
#
_cell.length_a   1.000
_cell.length_b   1.000
_cell.length_c   1.000
_cell.angle_alpha   90.00
_cell.angle_beta   90.00
_cell.angle_gamma   90.00
#
_symmetry.space_group_name_H-M   'P 1'
#
loop_
_entity.id
_entity.type
_entity.pdbx_description
1 polymer ?
#
loop_
_entity_poly.entity_id
_entity_poly.type
_entity_poly.pdbx_seq_one_letter_code
_entity_poly.pdbx_strand_id
1 'polypeptide(L)'
;MVNQTGAKEVTPIYPFVASEMTEEIELAWKNVFLRVFKKMLWHRQRGLLHYGSPYLAQSALLTKFALNDGLSLMRADGDIDRLRYLFKAWRAKNPKRGFHFLRTYLQMLYPDGFTIEQLWQETDKPYTTSLVNAEGVRRKNTPHWLTSRIKISITDISEDGQQILQYVSTIQSIIGARFVVGLTVKKELGNKNKPSKVVIGTGFSGFNFASFKGKCRLPII
;
A
#
# COMPACT_ATOMS: atom_id res chain seq x y z
N MET A 1 10.92 -27.08 -36.80
CA MET A 1 11.76 -25.87 -36.93
C MET A 1 11.17 -24.79 -36.04
N VAL A 2 11.64 -24.69 -34.80
CA VAL A 2 11.21 -23.65 -33.85
C VAL A 2 12.21 -22.51 -33.98
N ASN A 3 11.77 -21.39 -34.55
CA ASN A 3 12.59 -20.18 -34.65
C ASN A 3 12.91 -19.68 -33.24
N GLN A 4 14.11 -20.01 -32.78
CA GLN A 4 14.76 -19.36 -31.65
C GLN A 4 15.28 -18.00 -32.12
N THR A 5 14.40 -17.01 -32.27
CA THR A 5 14.82 -15.62 -32.04
C THR A 5 15.01 -15.45 -30.55
N GLY A 6 16.08 -16.07 -30.03
CA GLY A 6 16.54 -15.92 -28.67
C GLY A 6 17.07 -14.51 -28.55
N ALA A 7 16.25 -13.61 -28.04
CA ALA A 7 16.77 -12.41 -27.38
C ALA A 7 17.85 -12.93 -26.42
N LYS A 8 19.13 -12.65 -26.73
CA LYS A 8 20.25 -12.99 -25.87
C LYS A 8 19.92 -12.38 -24.51
N GLU A 9 19.49 -13.20 -23.55
CA GLU A 9 19.38 -12.74 -22.18
C GLU A 9 20.76 -12.23 -21.81
N VAL A 10 20.89 -10.90 -21.70
CA VAL A 10 22.12 -10.23 -21.29
C VAL A 10 22.33 -10.59 -19.82
N THR A 11 22.90 -11.77 -19.63
CA THR A 11 23.34 -12.25 -18.36
C THR A 11 24.75 -11.71 -18.16
N PRO A 12 25.10 -11.28 -16.95
CA PRO A 12 26.39 -10.62 -16.69
C PRO A 12 27.63 -11.51 -16.97
N ILE A 13 27.44 -12.81 -17.22
CA ILE A 13 28.51 -13.76 -17.61
C ILE A 13 28.61 -13.88 -19.16
N TYR A 14 27.78 -13.18 -19.91
CA TYR A 14 27.70 -13.28 -21.37
C TYR A 14 29.07 -13.12 -22.07
N PRO A 15 29.95 -12.18 -21.67
CA PRO A 15 31.27 -12.06 -22.28
C PRO A 15 32.15 -13.30 -22.09
N PHE A 16 32.12 -13.92 -20.90
CA PHE A 16 32.90 -15.12 -20.62
C PHE A 16 32.34 -16.36 -21.34
N VAL A 17 31.02 -16.46 -21.46
CA VAL A 17 30.39 -17.53 -22.24
C VAL A 17 30.74 -17.38 -23.72
N ALA A 18 30.72 -16.16 -24.25
CA ALA A 18 31.03 -15.85 -25.65
C ALA A 18 32.53 -15.91 -26.00
N SER A 19 33.43 -15.84 -25.01
CA SER A 19 34.86 -16.01 -25.24
C SER A 19 35.13 -17.39 -25.84
N GLU A 20 35.73 -17.43 -27.03
CA GLU A 20 36.24 -18.68 -27.58
C GLU A 20 37.47 -19.12 -26.79
N MET A 21 37.60 -20.43 -26.59
CA MET A 21 38.77 -21.09 -26.00
C MET A 21 39.22 -22.11 -27.03
N THR A 22 40.50 -22.06 -27.42
CA THR A 22 41.04 -22.88 -28.51
C THR A 22 41.53 -24.23 -28.02
N GLU A 23 41.95 -24.33 -26.74
CA GLU A 23 42.47 -25.57 -26.17
C GLU A 23 41.39 -26.37 -25.42
N GLU A 24 41.49 -27.70 -25.48
CA GLU A 24 40.54 -28.61 -24.81
C GLU A 24 40.58 -28.46 -23.27
N ILE A 25 41.78 -28.24 -22.71
CA ILE A 25 41.98 -28.04 -21.27
C ILE A 25 41.31 -26.75 -20.82
N GLU A 26 41.47 -25.66 -21.57
CA GLU A 26 40.82 -24.38 -21.28
C GLU A 26 39.30 -24.50 -21.33
N LEU A 27 38.77 -25.24 -22.30
CA LEU A 27 37.34 -25.51 -22.43
C LEU A 27 36.80 -26.32 -21.24
N ALA A 28 37.55 -27.32 -20.77
CA ALA A 28 37.22 -28.07 -19.56
C ALA A 28 37.19 -27.16 -18.32
N TRP A 29 38.20 -26.31 -18.14
CA TRP A 29 38.26 -25.34 -17.04
C TRP A 29 37.12 -24.32 -17.08
N LYS A 30 36.82 -23.78 -18.26
CA LYS A 30 35.69 -22.87 -18.48
C LYS A 30 34.38 -23.51 -18.04
N ASN A 31 34.16 -24.78 -18.37
CA ASN A 31 32.95 -25.51 -17.99
C ASN A 31 32.86 -25.75 -16.47
N VAL A 32 33.98 -26.10 -15.83
CA VAL A 32 34.06 -26.25 -14.37
C VAL A 32 33.73 -24.92 -13.69
N PHE A 33 34.37 -23.84 -14.12
CA PHE A 33 34.11 -22.50 -13.59
C PHE A 33 32.64 -22.10 -13.76
N LEU A 34 32.08 -22.26 -14.95
CA LEU A 34 30.67 -21.94 -15.22
C LEU A 34 29.73 -22.74 -14.31
N ARG A 35 30.03 -24.02 -14.04
CA ARG A 35 29.22 -24.86 -13.18
C ARG A 35 29.29 -24.42 -11.72
N VAL A 36 30.49 -24.13 -11.20
CA VAL A 36 30.68 -23.63 -9.84
C VAL A 36 30.02 -22.26 -9.66
N PHE A 37 30.23 -21.36 -10.62
CA PHE A 37 29.63 -20.02 -10.61
C PHE A 37 28.10 -20.10 -10.61
N LYS A 38 27.52 -20.90 -11.52
CA LYS A 38 26.07 -21.07 -11.60
C LYS A 38 25.49 -21.62 -10.29
N LYS A 39 26.20 -22.57 -9.65
CA LYS A 39 25.76 -23.17 -8.39
C LYS A 39 25.84 -22.20 -7.20
N MET A 40 26.88 -21.37 -7.12
CA MET A 40 27.14 -20.55 -5.93
C MET A 40 26.61 -19.11 -6.04
N LEU A 41 26.72 -18.48 -7.22
CA LEU A 41 26.58 -17.02 -7.36
C LEU A 41 25.38 -16.59 -8.21
N TRP A 42 24.80 -17.49 -9.02
CA TRP A 42 23.75 -17.13 -9.96
C TRP A 42 22.57 -16.37 -9.34
N HIS A 43 22.02 -16.89 -8.25
CA HIS A 43 20.86 -16.28 -7.58
C HIS A 43 21.23 -14.95 -6.91
N ARG A 44 22.42 -14.85 -6.31
CA ARG A 44 22.90 -13.63 -5.65
C ARG A 44 23.15 -12.51 -6.66
N GLN A 45 23.76 -12.86 -7.80
CA GLN A 45 24.02 -11.90 -8.87
C GLN A 45 22.75 -11.40 -9.56
N ARG A 46 21.76 -12.28 -9.82
CA ARG A 46 20.45 -11.84 -10.31
C ARG A 46 19.78 -10.88 -9.33
N GLY A 47 19.89 -11.16 -8.02
CA GLY A 47 19.47 -10.23 -6.98
C GLY A 47 20.10 -8.84 -7.13
N LEU A 48 21.42 -8.77 -7.32
CA LEU A 48 22.18 -7.52 -7.51
C LEU A 48 21.68 -6.68 -8.68
N LEU A 49 21.38 -7.30 -9.83
CA LEU A 49 20.85 -6.58 -11.00
C LEU A 49 19.54 -5.84 -10.68
N HIS A 50 18.69 -6.47 -9.86
CA HIS A 50 17.40 -5.90 -9.48
C HIS A 50 17.47 -4.81 -8.40
N TYR A 51 18.65 -4.46 -7.86
CA TYR A 51 18.77 -3.31 -6.95
C TYR A 51 18.41 -1.99 -7.62
N GLY A 52 18.73 -1.83 -8.91
CA GLY A 52 18.33 -0.66 -9.69
C GLY A 52 16.82 -0.58 -9.96
N SER A 53 16.18 -1.75 -10.10
CA SER A 53 14.74 -1.89 -10.40
C SER A 53 14.08 -2.92 -9.47
N PRO A 54 13.84 -2.56 -8.18
CA PRO A 54 13.40 -3.54 -7.19
C PRO A 54 12.03 -4.14 -7.47
N TYR A 55 11.20 -3.48 -8.29
CA TYR A 55 9.92 -4.03 -8.72
C TYR A 55 10.07 -5.26 -9.63
N LEU A 56 11.21 -5.46 -10.31
CA LEU A 56 11.48 -6.69 -11.07
C LEU A 56 12.10 -7.80 -10.21
N ALA A 57 12.40 -7.50 -8.95
CA ALA A 57 13.10 -8.41 -8.07
C ALA A 57 12.25 -9.60 -7.61
N GLN A 58 12.95 -10.57 -7.02
CA GLN A 58 12.34 -11.61 -6.20
C GLN A 58 11.65 -11.02 -4.97
N SER A 59 10.65 -11.74 -4.45
CA SER A 59 9.82 -11.31 -3.32
C SER A 59 10.64 -10.86 -2.11
N ALA A 60 11.66 -11.63 -1.71
CA ALA A 60 12.49 -11.31 -0.56
C ALA A 60 13.21 -9.95 -0.68
N LEU A 61 13.68 -9.61 -1.88
CA LEU A 61 14.35 -8.33 -2.11
C LEU A 61 13.33 -7.19 -2.20
N LEU A 62 12.20 -7.41 -2.88
CA LEU A 62 11.10 -6.45 -2.97
C LEU A 62 10.57 -6.05 -1.59
N THR A 63 10.34 -7.02 -0.70
CA THR A 63 9.87 -6.76 0.67
C THR A 63 10.88 -5.94 1.47
N LYS A 64 12.18 -6.23 1.35
CA LYS A 64 13.23 -5.43 2.00
C LYS A 64 13.21 -3.98 1.53
N PHE A 65 13.12 -3.75 0.22
CA PHE A 65 13.02 -2.39 -0.32
C PHE A 65 11.74 -1.68 0.09
N ALA A 66 10.61 -2.38 0.11
CA ALA A 66 9.35 -1.82 0.56
C ALA A 66 9.42 -1.38 2.03
N LEU A 67 9.96 -2.23 2.91
CA LEU A 67 10.15 -1.90 4.33
C LEU A 67 11.12 -0.74 4.53
N ASN A 68 12.24 -0.72 3.78
CA ASN A 68 13.21 0.37 3.83
C ASN A 68 12.62 1.72 3.38
N ASP A 69 11.72 1.68 2.38
CA ASP A 69 11.01 2.87 1.89
C ASP A 69 9.83 3.28 2.79
N GLY A 70 9.61 2.59 3.91
CA GLY A 70 8.57 2.91 4.90
C GLY A 70 7.19 2.31 4.63
N LEU A 71 7.06 1.38 3.67
CA LEU A 71 5.83 0.60 3.50
C LEU A 71 5.81 -0.51 4.57
N SER A 72 5.17 -0.25 5.70
CA SER A 72 4.92 -1.26 6.72
C SER A 72 3.97 -2.34 6.19
N LEU A 73 4.49 -3.55 6.00
CA LEU A 73 3.74 -4.72 5.53
C LEU A 73 3.86 -5.81 6.60
N MET A 74 2.80 -6.04 7.39
CA MET A 74 2.78 -7.18 8.33
C MET A 74 2.16 -8.44 7.73
N ARG A 75 1.37 -8.34 6.65
CA ARG A 75 0.73 -9.48 5.99
C ARG A 75 1.25 -9.59 4.55
N ALA A 76 2.51 -10.00 4.40
CA ALA A 76 3.13 -10.21 3.08
C ALA A 76 2.78 -11.59 2.48
N ASP A 77 1.89 -12.34 3.11
CA ASP A 77 1.74 -13.78 2.92
C ASP A 77 0.73 -14.15 1.82
N GLY A 78 0.70 -13.42 0.70
CA GLY A 78 -0.22 -13.82 -0.37
C GLY A 78 -0.10 -13.18 -1.74
N ASP A 79 0.32 -11.91 -1.87
CA ASP A 79 0.22 -11.25 -3.18
C ASP A 79 1.42 -10.33 -3.51
N ILE A 80 2.47 -10.97 -4.03
CA ILE A 80 3.71 -10.32 -4.48
C ILE A 80 3.42 -9.33 -5.63
N ASP A 81 2.46 -9.63 -6.49
CA ASP A 81 2.15 -8.80 -7.65
C ASP A 81 1.45 -7.50 -7.24
N ARG A 82 0.54 -7.56 -6.27
CA ARG A 82 0.01 -6.35 -5.64
C ARG A 82 1.13 -5.57 -4.99
N LEU A 83 2.02 -6.20 -4.20
CA LEU A 83 3.13 -5.51 -3.53
C LEU A 83 4.01 -4.80 -4.55
N ARG A 84 4.32 -5.46 -5.66
CA ARG A 84 5.08 -4.90 -6.78
C ARG A 84 4.39 -3.68 -7.37
N TYR A 85 3.08 -3.77 -7.61
CA TYR A 85 2.29 -2.63 -8.09
C TYR A 85 2.32 -1.46 -7.11
N LEU A 86 2.10 -1.72 -5.82
CA LEU A 86 2.13 -0.70 -4.76
C LEU A 86 3.50 -0.04 -4.67
N PHE A 87 4.57 -0.83 -4.62
CA PHE A 87 5.94 -0.32 -4.55
C PHE A 87 6.29 0.53 -5.78
N LYS A 88 5.91 0.09 -6.98
CA LYS A 88 6.07 0.86 -8.21
C LYS A 88 5.31 2.18 -8.15
N ALA A 89 4.06 2.15 -7.70
CA ALA A 89 3.23 3.35 -7.60
C ALA A 89 3.72 4.32 -6.51
N TRP A 90 4.28 3.81 -5.40
CA TRP A 90 4.91 4.58 -4.33
C TRP A 90 6.14 5.33 -4.84
N ARG A 91 7.07 4.62 -5.48
CA ARG A 91 8.33 5.19 -5.97
C ARG A 91 8.14 6.15 -7.14
N ALA A 92 7.14 5.92 -7.98
CA ALA A 92 6.87 6.75 -9.15
C ALA A 92 6.34 8.17 -8.85
N LYS A 93 6.20 8.58 -7.58
CA LYS A 93 5.64 9.89 -7.16
C LYS A 93 4.39 10.28 -7.98
N ASN A 94 3.52 9.31 -8.23
CA ASN A 94 2.42 9.46 -9.16
C ASN A 94 1.49 10.61 -8.72
N PRO A 95 1.08 11.53 -9.62
CA PRO A 95 0.09 12.55 -9.29
C PRO A 95 -1.28 11.93 -8.94
N LYS A 96 -1.52 10.66 -9.32
CA LYS A 96 -2.69 9.85 -8.96
C LYS A 96 -2.58 9.16 -7.59
N ARG A 97 -1.71 9.61 -6.67
CA ARG A 97 -1.54 9.13 -5.27
C ARG A 97 -2.76 9.42 -4.37
N GLY A 98 -3.97 9.31 -4.92
CA GLY A 98 -5.24 9.54 -4.22
C GLY A 98 -5.84 8.26 -3.65
N PHE A 99 -7.17 8.25 -3.56
CA PHE A 99 -7.94 7.16 -2.94
C PHE A 99 -7.73 5.78 -3.55
N HIS A 100 -7.38 5.68 -4.83
CA HIS A 100 -7.14 4.39 -5.47
C HIS A 100 -5.93 3.67 -4.85
N PHE A 101 -4.82 4.38 -4.68
CA PHE A 101 -3.63 3.82 -4.04
C PHE A 101 -3.90 3.47 -2.58
N LEU A 102 -4.59 4.34 -1.85
CA LEU A 102 -5.02 4.06 -0.47
C LEU A 102 -5.88 2.80 -0.39
N ARG A 103 -6.84 2.63 -1.31
CA ARG A 103 -7.69 1.45 -1.39
C ARG A 103 -6.87 0.19 -1.68
N THR A 104 -5.93 0.25 -2.62
CA THR A 104 -5.03 -0.89 -2.89
C THR A 104 -4.17 -1.25 -1.67
N TYR A 105 -3.64 -0.24 -0.97
CA TYR A 105 -2.87 -0.44 0.26
C TYR A 105 -3.71 -1.10 1.36
N LEU A 106 -4.90 -0.57 1.63
CA LEU A 106 -5.81 -1.15 2.62
C LEU A 106 -6.29 -2.54 2.23
N GLN A 107 -6.48 -2.83 0.93
CA GLN A 107 -6.83 -4.18 0.45
C GLN A 107 -5.73 -5.21 0.73
N MET A 108 -4.46 -4.81 0.75
CA MET A 108 -3.38 -5.71 1.15
C MET A 108 -3.37 -5.97 2.65
N LEU A 109 -3.61 -4.92 3.44
CA LEU A 109 -3.51 -5.01 4.89
C LEU A 109 -4.74 -5.70 5.50
N TYR A 110 -5.93 -5.33 5.01
CA TYR A 110 -7.23 -5.82 5.45
C TYR A 110 -8.08 -6.20 4.21
N PRO A 111 -7.91 -7.41 3.65
CA PRO A 111 -8.72 -7.86 2.51
C PRO A 111 -10.21 -7.74 2.83
N ASP A 112 -10.93 -6.92 2.05
CA ASP A 112 -12.38 -6.64 2.17
C ASP A 112 -12.86 -6.17 3.56
N GLY A 113 -11.95 -5.86 4.47
CA GLY A 113 -12.20 -5.49 5.86
C GLY A 113 -12.22 -3.98 6.12
N PHE A 114 -12.37 -3.14 5.09
CA PHE A 114 -12.32 -1.68 5.26
C PHE A 114 -13.35 -0.95 4.42
N THR A 115 -13.72 0.24 4.90
CA THR A 115 -14.60 1.18 4.20
C THR A 115 -13.99 2.58 4.27
N ILE A 116 -14.00 3.28 3.14
CA ILE A 116 -13.51 4.65 3.01
C ILE A 116 -14.70 5.53 2.65
N GLU A 117 -15.00 6.50 3.50
CA GLU A 117 -16.13 7.40 3.33
C GLU A 117 -15.66 8.85 3.46
N GLN A 118 -16.09 9.69 2.52
CA GLN A 118 -15.88 11.13 2.64
C GLN A 118 -16.94 11.73 3.56
N LEU A 119 -16.52 12.62 4.45
CA LEU A 119 -17.39 13.26 5.42
C LEU A 119 -17.98 14.56 4.86
N TRP A 120 -19.24 14.77 5.19
CA TRP A 120 -20.03 15.94 4.84
C TRP A 120 -20.30 16.75 6.10
N GLN A 121 -20.27 18.06 5.98
CA GLN A 121 -20.58 18.97 7.07
C GLN A 121 -21.97 19.56 6.85
N GLU A 122 -22.78 19.62 7.92
CA GLU A 122 -24.04 20.36 7.93
C GLU A 122 -23.79 21.88 7.81
N THR A 123 -24.55 22.55 6.95
CA THR A 123 -24.36 23.99 6.66
C THR A 123 -24.68 24.88 7.86
N ASP A 124 -25.68 24.49 8.67
CA ASP A 124 -26.17 25.30 9.79
C ASP A 124 -25.29 25.25 11.04
N LYS A 125 -24.29 24.37 11.06
CA LYS A 125 -23.40 24.17 12.21
C LYS A 125 -21.99 24.62 11.88
N PRO A 126 -21.26 25.14 12.88
CA PRO A 126 -19.87 25.49 12.70
C PRO A 126 -19.05 24.29 12.23
N TYR A 127 -18.15 24.54 11.28
CA TYR A 127 -17.10 23.59 10.92
C TYR A 127 -16.21 23.38 12.17
N THR A 128 -16.00 22.20 12.74
CA THR A 128 -16.08 20.80 12.26
C THR A 128 -17.00 19.94 13.14
N THR A 129 -18.11 20.52 13.61
CA THR A 129 -18.85 19.96 14.75
C THR A 129 -19.85 18.86 14.36
N SER A 130 -20.35 18.84 13.12
CA SER A 130 -21.37 17.88 12.67
C SER A 130 -20.98 17.25 11.34
N LEU A 131 -20.11 16.26 11.43
CA LEU A 131 -19.63 15.48 10.31
C LEU A 131 -20.47 14.22 10.14
N VAL A 132 -21.00 14.00 8.95
CA VAL A 132 -21.84 12.85 8.61
C VAL A 132 -21.34 12.14 7.35
N ASN A 133 -21.61 10.85 7.26
CA ASN A 133 -21.35 10.07 6.05
C ASN A 133 -22.44 10.34 4.99
N ALA A 134 -22.23 9.87 3.75
CA ALA A 134 -23.21 9.99 2.67
C ALA A 134 -24.59 9.41 3.03
N GLU A 135 -24.64 8.31 3.79
CA GLU A 135 -25.91 7.76 4.31
C GLU A 135 -26.60 8.70 5.30
N GLY A 136 -25.82 9.40 6.13
CA GLY A 136 -26.34 10.39 7.08
C GLY A 136 -26.93 11.61 6.38
N VAL A 137 -26.33 12.04 5.26
CA VAL A 137 -26.87 13.10 4.40
C VAL A 137 -28.23 12.70 3.83
N ARG A 138 -28.39 11.46 3.36
CA ARG A 138 -29.69 11.01 2.81
C ARG A 138 -30.80 10.96 3.87
N ARG A 139 -30.45 10.68 5.13
CA ARG A 139 -31.42 10.61 6.24
C ARG A 139 -31.79 11.99 6.79
N LYS A 140 -30.88 12.95 6.71
CA LYS A 140 -31.10 14.32 7.21
C LYS A 140 -31.45 15.23 6.05
N ASN A 141 -32.65 15.79 6.04
CA ASN A 141 -33.09 16.75 5.02
C ASN A 141 -32.47 18.16 5.17
N THR A 142 -31.26 18.25 5.73
CA THR A 142 -30.53 19.51 5.89
C THR A 142 -29.51 19.67 4.77
N PRO A 143 -29.18 20.91 4.36
CA PRO A 143 -28.15 21.13 3.35
C PRO A 143 -26.77 20.77 3.92
N HIS A 144 -26.01 19.97 3.18
CA HIS A 144 -24.65 19.56 3.55
C HIS A 144 -23.67 19.90 2.43
N TRP A 145 -22.40 20.11 2.78
CA TRP A 145 -21.31 20.33 1.84
C TRP A 145 -20.16 19.35 2.06
N LEU A 146 -19.43 19.07 0.98
CA LEU A 146 -18.37 18.06 0.94
C LEU A 146 -17.09 18.60 1.59
N THR A 147 -16.52 17.86 2.54
CA THR A 147 -15.28 18.28 3.22
C THR A 147 -14.06 17.51 2.71
N SER A 148 -12.85 18.01 2.99
CA SER A 148 -11.62 17.26 2.76
C SER A 148 -11.36 16.17 3.83
N ARG A 149 -12.31 15.91 4.72
CA ARG A 149 -12.17 14.90 5.78
C ARG A 149 -12.66 13.54 5.29
N ILE A 150 -11.88 12.51 5.61
CA ILE A 150 -12.15 11.13 5.22
C ILE A 150 -12.21 10.30 6.49
N LYS A 151 -13.22 9.42 6.57
CA LYS A 151 -13.33 8.39 7.57
C LYS A 151 -12.91 7.05 6.97
N ILE A 152 -11.92 6.40 7.57
CA ILE A 152 -11.52 5.04 7.25
C ILE A 152 -12.01 4.17 8.40
N SER A 153 -12.97 3.29 8.12
CA SER A 153 -13.45 2.32 9.10
C SER A 153 -12.89 0.94 8.76
N ILE A 154 -12.13 0.36 9.68
CA ILE A 154 -11.59 -1.00 9.57
C ILE A 154 -12.48 -1.91 10.41
N THR A 155 -13.00 -2.96 9.78
CA THR A 155 -13.77 -4.01 10.43
C THR A 155 -12.78 -5.07 10.86
N ASP A 156 -12.45 -5.08 12.15
CA ASP A 156 -11.48 -6.01 12.69
C ASP A 156 -12.19 -7.27 13.20
N ILE A 157 -11.73 -8.43 12.72
CA ILE A 157 -12.22 -9.75 13.12
C ILE A 157 -11.30 -10.36 14.21
N SER A 158 -10.08 -9.86 14.42
CA SER A 158 -9.13 -10.59 15.30
C SER A 158 -8.01 -9.81 15.99
N GLU A 159 -7.82 -8.50 15.85
CA GLU A 159 -6.63 -7.84 16.42
C GLU A 159 -6.91 -6.69 17.42
N ASP A 160 -5.96 -6.55 18.35
CA ASP A 160 -5.94 -5.45 19.31
C ASP A 160 -5.70 -4.14 18.56
N GLY A 161 -6.56 -3.14 18.80
CA GLY A 161 -6.56 -1.85 18.09
C GLY A 161 -5.25 -1.05 18.19
N GLN A 162 -4.24 -1.55 18.90
CA GLN A 162 -2.89 -1.00 18.97
C GLN A 162 -2.10 -1.18 17.66
N GLN A 163 -2.31 -2.24 16.89
CA GLN A 163 -1.60 -2.42 15.62
C GLN A 163 -1.94 -1.32 14.61
N ILE A 164 -3.18 -0.82 14.64
CA ILE A 164 -3.65 0.25 13.76
C ILE A 164 -2.88 1.55 13.98
N LEU A 165 -2.46 1.82 15.23
CA LEU A 165 -1.67 3.02 15.56
C LEU A 165 -0.31 3.03 14.86
N GLN A 166 0.28 1.85 14.59
CA GLN A 166 1.56 1.74 13.89
C GLN A 166 1.45 2.13 12.40
N TYR A 167 0.25 2.00 11.80
CA TYR A 167 0.02 2.28 10.38
C TYR A 167 -0.43 3.71 10.10
N VAL A 168 -0.75 4.49 11.12
CA VAL A 168 -1.34 5.82 10.91
C VAL A 168 -0.39 6.75 10.15
N SER A 169 0.90 6.74 10.51
CA SER A 169 1.92 7.53 9.83
C SER A 169 2.06 7.12 8.37
N THR A 170 2.04 5.82 8.07
CA THR A 170 2.09 5.28 6.72
C THR A 170 0.85 5.73 5.93
N ILE A 171 -0.36 5.56 6.48
CA ILE A 171 -1.61 5.99 5.85
C ILE A 171 -1.60 7.51 5.58
N GLN A 172 -1.11 8.33 6.51
CA GLN A 172 -0.97 9.77 6.33
C GLN A 172 0.02 10.12 5.22
N SER A 173 1.15 9.41 5.14
CA SER A 173 2.15 9.62 4.10
C SER A 173 1.63 9.28 2.70
N ILE A 174 0.71 8.31 2.61
CA ILE A 174 0.08 7.85 1.37
C ILE A 174 -0.92 8.88 0.86
N ILE A 175 -1.71 9.46 1.76
CA ILE A 175 -2.80 10.35 1.41
C ILE A 175 -2.24 11.73 1.09
N GLY A 176 -2.82 12.40 0.09
CA GLY A 176 -2.41 13.78 -0.24
C GLY A 176 -2.67 14.72 0.93
N ALA A 177 -1.72 15.63 1.21
CA ALA A 177 -1.72 16.53 2.36
C ALA A 177 -3.00 17.39 2.52
N ARG A 178 -3.79 17.55 1.45
CA ARG A 178 -5.07 18.27 1.48
C ARG A 178 -6.18 17.56 2.25
N PHE A 179 -6.05 16.26 2.49
CA PHE A 179 -7.09 15.47 3.15
C PHE A 179 -6.74 15.20 4.62
N VAL A 180 -7.76 15.21 5.47
CA VAL A 180 -7.64 14.93 6.91
C VAL A 180 -8.31 13.60 7.21
N VAL A 181 -7.59 12.68 7.86
CA VAL A 181 -8.02 11.29 8.02
C VAL A 181 -8.46 11.04 9.46
N GLY A 182 -9.66 10.48 9.62
CA GLY A 182 -10.13 9.89 10.86
C GLY A 182 -10.18 8.36 10.74
N LEU A 183 -9.54 7.67 11.67
CA LEU A 183 -9.55 6.21 11.74
C LEU A 183 -10.57 5.76 12.80
N THR A 184 -11.37 4.75 12.45
CA THR A 184 -12.33 4.13 13.37
C THR A 184 -12.24 2.63 13.24
N VAL A 185 -12.17 1.93 14.36
CA VAL A 185 -12.20 0.47 14.39
C VAL A 185 -13.63 0.05 14.68
N LYS A 186 -14.25 -0.69 13.76
CA LYS A 186 -15.54 -1.32 13.95
C LYS A 186 -15.31 -2.71 14.50
N LYS A 187 -15.57 -2.94 15.79
CA LYS A 187 -15.63 -4.29 16.35
C LYS A 187 -17.06 -4.80 16.24
N GLU A 188 -17.24 -5.95 15.58
CA GLU A 188 -18.53 -6.64 15.55
C GLU A 188 -18.64 -7.52 16.79
N LEU A 189 -19.37 -7.07 17.82
CA LEU A 189 -19.71 -7.93 18.95
C LEU A 189 -20.91 -8.81 18.54
N GLY A 190 -20.61 -10.03 18.09
CA GLY A 190 -21.62 -11.05 17.82
C GLY A 190 -21.94 -11.84 19.08
N ASN A 191 -23.13 -11.65 19.66
CA ASN A 191 -23.70 -12.61 20.61
C ASN A 191 -24.35 -13.74 19.80
N LYS A 192 -23.91 -15.00 19.99
CA LYS A 192 -24.40 -16.17 19.22
C LYS A 192 -25.92 -16.37 19.27
N ASN A 193 -26.62 -15.76 20.24
CA ASN A 193 -28.05 -15.99 20.45
C ASN A 193 -29.00 -14.84 20.04
N LYS A 194 -28.50 -13.71 19.50
CA LYS A 194 -29.33 -12.67 18.85
C LYS A 194 -28.52 -11.92 17.78
N PRO A 195 -28.94 -11.88 16.50
CA PRO A 195 -28.20 -11.20 15.43
C PRO A 195 -28.41 -9.67 15.45
N SER A 196 -28.43 -9.03 16.62
CA SER A 196 -28.30 -7.59 16.72
C SER A 196 -26.82 -7.23 16.56
N LYS A 197 -26.43 -6.85 15.35
CA LYS A 197 -25.07 -6.43 15.00
C LYS A 197 -24.74 -5.12 15.72
N VAL A 198 -24.15 -5.20 16.90
CA VAL A 198 -23.67 -4.01 17.63
C VAL A 198 -22.26 -3.72 17.16
N VAL A 199 -22.13 -2.67 16.35
CA VAL A 199 -20.84 -2.15 15.90
C VAL A 199 -20.37 -1.13 16.92
N ILE A 200 -19.46 -1.53 17.82
CA ILE A 200 -18.82 -0.60 18.74
C ILE A 200 -17.63 0.01 18.01
N GLY A 201 -17.76 1.28 17.66
CA GLY A 201 -16.70 2.06 17.02
C GLY A 201 -15.80 2.69 18.07
N THR A 202 -14.60 2.16 18.30
CA THR A 202 -13.57 2.92 19.02
C THR A 202 -12.89 3.85 18.01
N GLY A 203 -13.23 5.13 18.07
CA GLY A 203 -12.58 6.17 17.30
C GLY A 203 -11.31 6.63 18.00
N PHE A 204 -10.14 6.39 17.42
CA PHE A 204 -8.92 7.07 17.86
C PHE A 204 -8.87 8.44 17.17
N SER A 205 -9.48 9.45 17.80
CA SER A 205 -9.30 10.86 17.41
C SER A 205 -8.06 11.43 18.09
N GLY A 206 -6.90 10.83 17.82
CA GLY A 206 -5.61 11.29 18.32
C GLY A 206 -4.89 12.20 17.34
N PHE A 207 -5.58 13.09 16.63
CA PHE A 207 -4.93 13.98 15.67
C PHE A 207 -5.55 15.37 15.76
N ASN A 208 -4.74 16.34 16.20
CA ASN A 208 -5.08 17.74 16.46
C ASN A 208 -6.25 18.23 15.59
N PHE A 209 -7.46 18.17 16.15
CA PHE A 209 -8.52 19.07 15.77
C PHE A 209 -8.13 20.45 16.32
N ALA A 210 -7.14 21.09 15.68
CA ALA A 210 -7.07 22.53 15.74
C ALA A 210 -8.36 23.03 15.09
N SER A 211 -9.39 23.22 15.93
CA SER A 211 -10.59 23.95 15.58
C SER A 211 -10.14 25.33 15.14
N PHE A 212 -9.99 25.52 13.82
CA PHE A 212 -9.73 26.83 13.27
C PHE A 212 -10.98 27.67 13.54
N LYS A 213 -10.98 28.45 14.64
CA LYS A 213 -12.04 29.39 15.02
C LYS A 213 -12.00 30.63 14.10
N GLY A 214 -11.93 30.42 12.80
CA GLY A 214 -12.07 31.46 11.79
C GLY A 214 -13.53 31.54 11.39
N LYS A 215 -14.20 32.67 11.65
CA LYS A 215 -15.52 32.96 11.09
C LYS A 215 -15.41 32.97 9.57
N CYS A 216 -15.86 31.91 8.90
CA CYS A 216 -16.01 31.89 7.46
C CYS A 216 -17.23 32.73 7.09
N ARG A 217 -17.02 33.98 6.64
CA ARG A 217 -18.03 34.71 5.89
C ARG A 217 -18.02 34.15 4.46
N LEU A 218 -19.09 33.45 4.08
CA LEU A 218 -19.33 33.10 2.69
C LEU A 218 -19.67 34.38 1.92
N PRO A 219 -19.04 34.69 0.78
CA PRO A 219 -19.56 35.72 -0.11
C PRO A 219 -20.86 35.22 -0.72
N ILE A 220 -21.91 36.00 -0.53
CA ILE A 220 -23.19 35.84 -1.22
C ILE A 220 -22.93 36.18 -2.68
N ILE A 221 -23.18 35.23 -3.59
CA ILE A 221 -23.37 35.48 -5.02
C ILE A 221 -24.88 35.51 -5.24
#